data_AF-A0A7S4DDE5-F1
#
_entry.id   AF-A0A7S4DDE5-F1
#
_cell.length_a   1.000
_cell.length_b   1.000
_cell.length_c   1.000
_cell.angle_alpha   90.00
_cell.angle_beta   90.00
_cell.angle_gamma   90.00
#
_symmetry.space_group_name_H-M   'P 1'
#
loop_
_entity.id
_entity.type
_entity.pdbx_description
1 polymer ?
#
loop_
_entity_poly.entity_id
_entity_poly.type
_entity_poly.pdbx_seq_one_letter_code
_entity_poly.pdbx_strand_id
1 'polypeptide(L)'
;MAKQTIKPKEVKQKPRVKRALKEREPKLVENTKKALIIRGKKTSEVINLSLKDLYRLKKPHGLMFARHNDVQPFEDETKIEFLCGKNDCSLFALGSHNKKRPHNLILGRLFDGHLLDMVELGVADFASVEMVGAALAKRVGSKPALVFQGDLWDRAAP
;
A
#
# COMPACT_ATOMS: atom_id res chain seq x y z
N MET A 1 -47.66 4.10 -32.35
CA MET A 1 -47.46 4.66 -30.99
C MET A 1 -45.96 4.81 -30.75
N ALA A 2 -45.45 6.03 -30.65
CA ALA A 2 -44.02 6.29 -30.48
C ALA A 2 -43.60 5.94 -29.04
N LYS A 3 -42.68 4.99 -28.87
CA LYS A 3 -42.06 4.69 -27.57
C LYS A 3 -41.18 5.88 -27.18
N GLN A 4 -41.56 6.61 -26.14
CA GLN A 4 -40.69 7.62 -25.54
C GLN A 4 -39.48 6.92 -24.92
N THR A 5 -38.29 7.18 -25.47
CA THR A 5 -37.01 6.83 -24.85
C THR A 5 -36.82 7.71 -23.62
N ILE A 6 -37.01 7.13 -22.44
CA ILE A 6 -36.74 7.77 -21.16
C ILE A 6 -35.23 7.97 -21.07
N LYS A 7 -34.77 9.22 -21.24
CA LYS A 7 -33.37 9.57 -20.97
C LYS A 7 -33.08 9.24 -19.50
N PRO A 8 -32.04 8.46 -19.18
CA PRO A 8 -31.71 8.17 -17.79
C PRO A 8 -31.49 9.48 -17.04
N LYS A 9 -32.17 9.66 -15.89
CA LYS A 9 -32.00 10.82 -15.02
C LYS A 9 -30.52 10.96 -14.69
N GLU A 10 -29.88 12.06 -15.12
CA GLU A 10 -28.54 12.41 -14.67
C GLU A 10 -28.55 12.53 -13.14
N VAL A 11 -28.00 11.53 -12.48
CA VAL A 11 -27.79 11.58 -11.03
C VAL A 11 -26.73 12.63 -10.78
N LYS A 12 -27.15 13.86 -10.47
CA LYS A 12 -26.24 14.93 -10.05
C LYS A 12 -25.46 14.46 -8.82
N GLN A 13 -24.21 14.07 -9.02
CA GLN A 13 -23.35 13.62 -7.95
C GLN A 13 -23.09 14.77 -6.98
N LYS A 14 -23.04 14.46 -5.68
CA LYS A 14 -22.72 15.45 -4.64
C LYS A 14 -21.34 16.08 -4.96
N PRO A 15 -21.16 17.41 -4.79
CA PRO A 15 -19.90 18.08 -5.13
C PRO A 15 -18.64 17.45 -4.49
N ARG A 16 -18.78 16.92 -3.25
CA ARG A 16 -17.72 16.19 -2.56
C ARG A 16 -17.28 14.92 -3.31
N VAL A 17 -18.22 14.17 -3.87
CA VAL A 17 -17.96 12.95 -4.65
C VAL A 17 -17.28 13.31 -5.97
N LYS A 18 -17.80 14.32 -6.67
CA LYS A 18 -17.19 14.82 -7.92
C LYS A 18 -15.73 15.25 -7.72
N ARG A 19 -15.43 15.94 -6.61
CA ARG A 19 -14.05 16.34 -6.26
C ARG A 19 -13.15 15.12 -6.00
N ALA A 20 -13.65 14.13 -5.27
CA ALA A 20 -12.88 12.91 -4.98
C ALA A 20 -12.61 12.08 -6.24
N LEU A 21 -13.57 11.97 -7.16
CA LEU A 21 -13.37 11.29 -8.44
C LEU A 21 -12.35 12.04 -9.31
N LYS A 22 -12.49 13.36 -9.44
CA LYS A 22 -11.53 14.21 -10.16
C LYS A 22 -10.11 14.13 -9.59
N GLU A 23 -9.97 13.93 -8.29
CA GLU A 23 -8.65 13.79 -7.66
C GLU A 23 -7.95 12.47 -8.03
N ARG A 24 -8.73 11.42 -8.26
CA ARG A 24 -8.30 10.06 -8.67
C ARG A 24 -8.08 9.90 -10.17
N GLU A 25 -8.62 10.81 -10.99
CA GLU A 25 -8.39 10.79 -12.43
C GLU A 25 -6.89 10.90 -12.75
N PRO A 26 -6.42 10.28 -13.86
CA PRO A 26 -5.04 10.40 -14.31
C PRO A 26 -4.62 11.86 -14.52
N LYS A 27 -3.36 12.17 -14.18
CA LYS A 27 -2.80 13.53 -14.26
C LYS A 27 -1.46 13.49 -14.96
N LEU A 28 -1.13 14.55 -15.69
CA LEU A 28 0.20 14.73 -16.29
C LEU A 28 1.30 14.78 -15.22
N VAL A 29 1.05 15.51 -14.13
CA VAL A 29 1.90 15.51 -12.93
C VAL A 29 1.21 14.69 -11.86
N GLU A 30 1.78 13.54 -11.54
CA GLU A 30 1.16 12.60 -10.60
C GLU A 30 1.13 13.11 -9.16
N ASN A 31 0.15 12.63 -8.39
CA ASN A 31 0.13 12.84 -6.95
C ASN A 31 1.18 11.93 -6.26
N THR A 32 1.46 12.20 -4.98
CA THR A 32 2.28 11.30 -4.17
C THR A 32 1.59 9.94 -4.00
N LYS A 33 2.30 8.87 -4.36
CA LYS A 33 1.82 7.48 -4.22
C LYS A 33 1.50 7.12 -2.78
N LYS A 34 0.22 6.80 -2.52
CA LYS A 34 -0.28 6.32 -1.23
C LYS A 34 -0.02 4.82 -1.07
N ALA A 35 0.25 4.40 0.16
CA ALA A 35 0.53 3.01 0.49
C ALA A 35 -0.52 2.43 1.44
N LEU A 36 -1.06 1.27 1.08
CA LEU A 36 -1.97 0.49 1.90
C LEU A 36 -1.20 -0.57 2.70
N ILE A 37 -1.36 -0.58 4.02
CA ILE A 37 -0.66 -1.48 4.93
C ILE A 37 -1.67 -2.47 5.50
N ILE A 38 -1.47 -3.74 5.18
CA ILE A 38 -2.43 -4.82 5.36
C ILE A 38 -1.84 -5.88 6.27
N ARG A 39 -2.64 -6.35 7.23
CA ARG A 39 -2.36 -7.57 7.99
C ARG A 39 -3.02 -8.75 7.26
N GLY A 40 -2.21 -9.72 6.85
CA GLY A 40 -2.70 -10.98 6.30
C GLY A 40 -3.40 -11.84 7.35
N LYS A 41 -3.82 -13.04 6.96
CA LYS A 41 -4.59 -13.97 7.82
C LYS A 41 -3.88 -14.31 9.13
N LYS A 42 -2.58 -14.62 9.06
CA LYS A 42 -1.72 -14.90 10.21
C LYS A 42 -0.54 -13.94 10.18
N THR A 43 -0.29 -13.26 11.29
CA THR A 43 0.83 -12.33 11.46
C THR A 43 1.53 -12.61 12.78
N SER A 44 2.83 -12.34 12.81
CA SER A 44 3.64 -12.39 14.04
C SER A 44 3.74 -10.99 14.64
N GLU A 45 4.16 -10.91 15.91
CA GLU A 45 4.42 -9.62 16.56
C GLU A 45 5.49 -8.81 15.82
N VAL A 46 6.60 -9.45 15.44
CA VAL A 46 7.67 -8.85 14.62
C VAL A 46 7.09 -8.14 13.40
N ILE A 47 6.30 -8.84 12.59
CA ILE A 47 5.67 -8.27 11.40
C ILE A 47 4.70 -7.15 11.73
N ASN A 48 3.91 -7.29 12.80
CA ASN A 48 2.97 -6.26 13.21
C ASN A 48 3.69 -4.97 13.63
N LEU A 49 4.86 -5.07 14.28
CA LEU A 49 5.71 -3.93 14.60
C LEU A 49 6.38 -3.35 13.35
N SER A 50 6.94 -4.19 12.47
CA SER A 50 7.53 -3.73 11.20
C SER A 50 6.51 -2.96 10.33
N LEU A 51 5.27 -3.45 10.21
CA LEU A 51 4.21 -2.76 9.50
C LEU A 51 3.83 -1.42 10.16
N LYS A 52 3.84 -1.33 11.50
CA LYS A 52 3.59 -0.07 12.22
C LYS A 52 4.71 0.94 11.95
N ASP A 53 5.96 0.51 11.93
CA ASP A 53 7.10 1.40 11.68
C ASP A 53 7.14 1.86 10.22
N LEU A 54 6.85 0.98 9.26
CA LEU A 54 6.64 1.36 7.85
C LEU A 54 5.50 2.37 7.70
N TYR A 55 4.39 2.16 8.42
CA TYR A 55 3.27 3.10 8.44
C TYR A 55 3.70 4.48 8.95
N ARG A 56 4.44 4.54 10.07
CA ARG A 56 4.96 5.78 10.65
C ARG A 56 5.84 6.53 9.67
N LEU A 57 6.75 5.83 8.99
CA LEU A 57 7.65 6.41 8.00
C LEU A 57 6.91 6.97 6.77
N LYS A 58 5.79 6.34 6.39
CA LYS A 58 5.01 6.72 5.20
C LYS A 58 3.95 7.80 5.47
N LYS A 59 3.69 8.18 6.73
CA LYS A 59 2.75 9.28 7.06
C LYS A 59 3.16 10.59 6.36
N PRO A 60 2.21 11.35 5.79
CA PRO A 60 0.76 11.18 5.88
C PRO A 60 0.12 10.27 4.80
N HIS A 61 0.92 9.72 3.88
CA HIS A 61 0.43 8.97 2.69
C HIS A 61 0.32 7.46 2.92
N GLY A 62 0.38 7.00 4.17
CA GLY A 62 0.13 5.61 4.54
C GLY A 62 -1.29 5.44 5.06
N LEU A 63 -1.94 4.33 4.74
CA LEU A 63 -3.20 3.90 5.34
C LEU A 63 -3.01 2.49 5.90
N MET A 64 -3.27 2.28 7.19
CA MET A 64 -3.10 0.98 7.84
C MET A 64 -4.43 0.39 8.25
N PHE A 65 -4.71 -0.84 7.82
CA PHE A 65 -5.87 -1.57 8.29
C PHE A 65 -5.66 -2.15 9.68
N ALA A 66 -6.68 -2.02 10.54
CA ALA A 66 -6.67 -2.58 11.88
C ALA A 66 -6.93 -4.09 11.90
N ARG A 67 -7.84 -4.55 11.03
CA ARG A 67 -8.29 -5.95 10.94
C ARG A 67 -7.41 -6.78 10.03
N HIS A 68 -7.35 -8.08 10.30
CA HIS A 68 -6.74 -9.07 9.42
C HIS A 68 -7.61 -9.29 8.17
N ASN A 69 -6.95 -9.52 7.04
CA ASN A 69 -7.58 -9.76 5.75
C ASN A 69 -7.03 -11.07 5.17
N ASP A 70 -7.91 -11.91 4.63
CA ASP A 70 -7.51 -13.17 4.00
C ASP A 70 -7.08 -12.93 2.55
N VAL A 71 -5.82 -12.53 2.39
CA VAL A 71 -5.21 -12.12 1.12
C VAL A 71 -3.90 -12.86 0.91
N GLN A 72 -3.75 -13.44 -0.28
CA GLN A 72 -2.59 -14.20 -0.72
C GLN A 72 -2.20 -13.71 -2.14
N PRO A 73 -1.41 -12.64 -2.26
CA PRO A 73 -1.20 -11.95 -3.54
C PRO A 73 -0.57 -12.82 -4.63
N PHE A 74 0.19 -13.85 -4.27
CA PHE A 74 0.81 -14.79 -5.21
C PHE A 74 -0.14 -15.88 -5.72
N GLU A 75 -1.30 -16.04 -5.08
CA GLU A 75 -2.32 -17.01 -5.49
C GLU A 75 -3.50 -16.29 -6.19
N ASP A 76 -3.86 -15.10 -5.70
CA ASP A 76 -4.96 -14.29 -6.21
C ASP A 76 -4.73 -12.79 -5.91
N GLU A 77 -4.52 -12.01 -6.97
CA GLU A 77 -4.30 -10.56 -6.94
C GLU A 77 -5.59 -9.74 -6.80
N THR A 78 -6.76 -10.30 -7.14
CA THR A 78 -8.02 -9.54 -7.27
C THR A 78 -8.40 -8.80 -5.99
N LYS A 79 -8.14 -9.42 -4.83
CA LYS A 79 -8.41 -8.82 -3.52
C LYS A 79 -7.49 -7.63 -3.24
N ILE A 80 -6.22 -7.71 -3.62
CA ILE A 80 -5.28 -6.58 -3.46
C ILE A 80 -5.71 -5.43 -4.35
N GLU A 81 -6.03 -5.71 -5.61
CA GLU A 81 -6.51 -4.70 -6.57
C GLU A 81 -7.77 -4.01 -6.06
N PHE A 82 -8.75 -4.78 -5.59
CA PHE A 82 -9.97 -4.23 -5.01
C PHE A 82 -9.70 -3.35 -3.78
N LEU A 83 -8.90 -3.83 -2.83
CA LEU A 83 -8.58 -3.09 -1.61
C LEU A 83 -7.80 -1.80 -1.93
N CYS A 84 -6.82 -1.88 -2.81
CA CYS A 84 -6.01 -0.75 -3.24
C CYS A 84 -6.83 0.28 -4.02
N GLY A 85 -7.63 -0.16 -5.00
CA GLY A 85 -8.51 0.71 -5.80
C GLY A 85 -9.58 1.41 -4.96
N LYS A 86 -10.18 0.70 -3.98
CA LYS A 86 -11.15 1.31 -3.05
C LYS A 86 -10.52 2.44 -2.23
N ASN A 87 -9.30 2.24 -1.76
CA ASN A 87 -8.58 3.19 -0.91
C ASN A 87 -7.69 4.18 -1.69
N ASP A 88 -7.70 4.16 -3.02
CA ASP A 88 -6.86 5.01 -3.86
C ASP A 88 -5.36 4.90 -3.49
N CYS A 89 -4.88 3.66 -3.36
CA CYS A 89 -3.49 3.35 -3.04
C CYS A 89 -2.82 2.61 -4.19
N SER A 90 -1.68 3.12 -4.65
CA SER A 90 -0.90 2.50 -5.74
C SER A 90 0.21 1.60 -5.21
N LEU A 91 0.48 1.61 -3.90
CA LEU A 91 1.47 0.78 -3.24
C LEU A 91 0.76 -0.03 -2.14
N PHE A 92 1.26 -1.22 -1.84
CA PHE A 92 0.83 -1.95 -0.66
C PHE A 92 2.00 -2.65 0.06
N ALA A 93 1.79 -2.88 1.35
CA ALA A 93 2.61 -3.74 2.18
C ALA A 93 1.69 -4.74 2.89
N LEU A 94 1.94 -6.04 2.72
CA LEU A 94 1.17 -7.11 3.34
C LEU A 94 2.10 -7.93 4.26
N GLY A 95 1.76 -8.00 5.54
CA GLY A 95 2.43 -8.88 6.47
C GLY A 95 1.77 -10.25 6.55
N SER A 96 2.57 -11.31 6.54
CA SER A 96 2.12 -12.69 6.76
C SER A 96 3.14 -13.48 7.59
N HIS A 97 2.73 -14.61 8.15
CA HIS A 97 3.63 -15.50 8.88
C HIS A 97 3.18 -16.96 8.76
N ASN A 98 4.09 -17.84 8.35
CA ASN A 98 3.92 -19.28 8.39
C ASN A 98 5.29 -19.99 8.51
N LYS A 99 5.29 -21.32 8.68
CA LYS A 99 6.54 -22.10 8.89
C LYS A 99 7.49 -22.07 7.68
N LYS A 100 6.97 -21.99 6.45
CA LYS A 100 7.76 -21.95 5.21
C LYS A 100 8.34 -20.56 4.94
N ARG A 101 7.59 -19.52 5.29
CA ARG A 101 7.91 -18.09 5.12
C ARG A 101 7.67 -17.37 6.45
N PRO A 102 8.59 -17.53 7.43
CA PRO A 102 8.46 -16.84 8.71
C PRO A 102 8.66 -15.34 8.53
N HIS A 103 7.90 -14.55 9.29
CA HIS A 103 7.97 -13.08 9.32
C HIS A 103 8.02 -12.47 7.91
N ASN A 104 7.09 -12.87 7.06
CA ASN A 104 7.10 -12.53 5.64
C ASN A 104 6.43 -11.18 5.40
N LEU A 105 7.15 -10.26 4.76
CA LEU A 105 6.68 -8.96 4.34
C LEU A 105 6.63 -8.91 2.82
N ILE A 106 5.44 -8.71 2.27
CA ILE A 106 5.23 -8.58 0.83
C ILE A 106 5.05 -7.10 0.51
N LEU A 107 5.88 -6.58 -0.38
CA LEU A 107 5.74 -5.22 -0.91
C LEU A 107 5.32 -5.31 -2.37
N GLY A 108 4.42 -4.44 -2.80
CA GLY A 108 4.03 -4.41 -4.21
C GLY A 108 3.47 -3.06 -4.64
N ARG A 109 3.35 -2.92 -5.96
CA ARG A 109 2.86 -1.71 -6.62
C ARG A 109 1.86 -2.07 -7.71
N LEU A 110 0.89 -1.19 -7.85
CA LEU A 110 -0.15 -1.26 -8.85
C LEU A 110 0.08 -0.21 -9.91
N PHE A 111 -0.34 -0.53 -11.13
CA PHE A 111 -0.41 0.37 -12.27
C PHE A 111 -1.79 0.21 -12.92
N ASP A 112 -2.47 1.33 -13.17
CA ASP A 112 -3.84 1.35 -13.70
C ASP A 112 -4.84 0.45 -12.94
N GLY A 113 -4.72 0.40 -11.61
CA GLY A 113 -5.58 -0.42 -10.75
C GLY A 113 -5.22 -1.92 -10.75
N HIS A 114 -4.24 -2.34 -11.54
CA HIS A 114 -3.78 -3.72 -11.65
C HIS A 114 -2.43 -3.94 -10.99
N LEU A 115 -2.16 -5.16 -10.53
CA LEU A 115 -0.87 -5.52 -9.96
C LEU A 115 0.24 -5.44 -11.03
N LEU A 116 1.29 -4.64 -10.77
CA LEU A 116 2.43 -4.54 -11.68
C LEU A 116 3.56 -5.48 -11.28
N ASP A 117 4.03 -5.33 -10.04
CA ASP A 117 5.09 -6.14 -9.47
C ASP A 117 4.93 -6.26 -7.95
N MET A 118 5.55 -7.30 -7.40
CA MET A 118 5.61 -7.56 -5.97
C MET A 118 6.87 -8.35 -5.62
N VAL A 119 7.34 -8.16 -4.40
CA VAL A 119 8.51 -8.84 -3.83
C VAL A 119 8.19 -9.32 -2.42
N GLU A 120 8.69 -10.51 -2.08
CA GLU A 120 8.65 -11.04 -0.72
C GLU A 120 9.99 -10.82 -0.02
N LEU A 121 9.93 -10.34 1.21
CA LEU A 121 11.07 -10.07 2.07
C LEU A 121 10.84 -10.78 3.40
N GLY A 122 11.70 -11.75 3.71
CA GLY A 122 11.74 -12.36 5.04
C GLY A 122 12.41 -11.40 6.03
N VAL A 123 11.71 -11.04 7.11
CA VAL A 123 12.26 -10.17 8.15
C VAL A 123 13.02 -11.02 9.17
N ALA A 124 14.31 -10.72 9.35
CA ALA A 124 15.18 -11.31 10.36
C ALA A 124 15.74 -10.21 11.29
N ASP A 125 16.03 -10.57 12.54
CA ASP A 125 16.70 -9.71 13.54
C ASP A 125 16.11 -8.29 13.66
N PHE A 126 14.78 -8.20 13.69
CA PHE A 126 14.08 -6.92 13.70
C PHE A 126 14.19 -6.19 15.05
N ALA A 127 14.70 -4.96 15.01
CA ALA A 127 14.60 -4.00 16.10
C ALA A 127 13.59 -2.89 15.72
N SER A 128 12.55 -2.71 16.54
CA SER A 128 11.55 -1.67 16.29
C SER A 128 12.11 -0.29 16.61
N VAL A 129 11.51 0.75 16.02
CA VAL A 129 11.91 2.13 16.32
C VAL A 129 11.69 2.48 17.80
N GLU A 130 10.68 1.86 18.43
CA GLU A 130 10.41 2.02 19.86
C GLU A 130 11.51 1.39 20.73
N MET A 131 12.05 0.23 20.31
CA MET A 131 13.11 -0.47 21.05
C MET A 131 14.44 0.27 21.03
N VAL A 132 14.73 0.98 19.94
CA VAL A 132 16.00 1.74 19.79
C VAL A 132 16.02 2.99 20.68
N GLY A 133 14.93 3.32 21.38
CA GLY A 133 14.85 4.52 22.23
C GLY A 133 14.94 5.82 21.43
N ALA A 134 14.93 5.74 20.10
CA ALA A 134 14.82 6.87 19.22
C ALA A 134 13.39 7.38 19.33
N ALA A 135 13.15 8.33 20.24
CA ALA A 135 12.06 9.25 20.07
C ALA A 135 12.18 9.76 18.64
N LEU A 136 11.26 9.37 17.76
CA LEU A 136 11.20 9.82 16.37
C LEU A 136 11.01 11.34 16.39
N ALA A 137 12.10 12.08 16.57
CA ALA A 137 12.18 13.53 16.44
C ALA A 137 11.96 13.98 14.99
N LYS A 138 11.68 13.02 14.09
CA LYS A 138 11.31 13.28 12.72
C LYS A 138 9.90 13.85 12.67
N ARG A 139 9.80 15.07 12.13
CA ARG A 139 8.51 15.66 11.75
C ARG A 139 7.83 14.77 10.71
N VAL A 140 6.54 14.50 10.90
CA VAL A 140 5.73 13.75 9.93
C VAL A 140 5.81 14.43 8.56
N GLY A 141 6.01 13.63 7.50
CA GLY A 141 6.14 14.12 6.13
C GLY A 141 7.54 14.60 5.72
N SER A 142 8.55 14.59 6.62
CA SER A 142 9.92 14.91 6.23
C SER A 142 10.46 13.91 5.19
N LYS A 143 11.02 14.43 4.09
CA LYS A 143 11.65 13.64 3.03
C LYS A 143 12.90 12.94 3.60
N PRO A 144 12.99 11.60 3.52
CA PRO A 144 14.17 10.88 4.00
C PRO A 144 15.36 11.08 3.06
N ALA A 145 16.57 11.03 3.61
CA ALA A 145 17.77 10.74 2.82
C ALA A 145 17.84 9.23 2.56
N LEU A 146 18.33 8.85 1.38
CA LEU A 146 18.49 7.45 0.98
C LEU A 146 19.96 7.21 0.68
N VAL A 147 20.50 6.13 1.22
CA VAL A 147 21.86 5.65 0.94
C VAL A 147 21.74 4.18 0.60
N PHE A 148 22.19 3.82 -0.60
CA PHE A 148 22.30 2.43 -1.05
C PHE A 148 23.78 2.08 -1.05
N GLN A 149 24.15 1.07 -0.25
CA GLN A 149 25.54 0.64 -0.11
C GLN A 149 25.68 -0.78 -0.68
N GLY A 150 26.70 -1.00 -1.51
CA GLY A 150 26.99 -2.27 -2.16
C GLY A 150 27.02 -2.13 -3.68
N ASP A 151 27.91 -2.88 -4.33
CA ASP A 151 28.17 -2.84 -5.77
C ASP A 151 27.02 -3.45 -6.60
N LEU A 152 26.22 -4.33 -6.02
CA LEU A 152 25.06 -4.93 -6.67
C LEU A 152 24.00 -3.91 -7.08
N TRP A 153 23.94 -2.73 -6.44
CA TRP A 153 22.99 -1.68 -6.78
C TRP A 153 23.34 -0.93 -8.08
N ASP A 154 24.62 -0.94 -8.48
CA ASP A 154 25.11 -0.28 -9.70
C ASP A 154 25.04 -1.21 -10.92
N ARG A 155 24.85 -2.51 -10.70
CA ARG A 155 24.72 -3.48 -11.78
C ARG A 155 23.29 -3.43 -12.33
N ALA A 156 23.16 -3.38 -13.65
CA ALA A 156 21.88 -3.64 -14.29
C ALA A 156 21.42 -5.06 -13.92
N ALA A 157 20.12 -5.22 -13.67
CA ALA A 157 19.54 -6.55 -13.48
C ALA A 157 19.88 -7.43 -14.71
N PRO A 158 20.23 -8.71 -14.50
CA PRO A 158 20.52 -9.64 -15.60
C PRO A 158 19.29 -9.87 -16.49
#